data_AF-A0A4R2HP65-F1
#
_entry.id   AF-A0A4R2HP65-F1
#
_cell.length_a   1.000
_cell.length_b   1.000
_cell.length_c   1.000
_cell.angle_alpha   90.00
_cell.angle_beta   90.00
_cell.angle_gamma   90.00
#
_symmetry.space_group_name_H-M   'P 1'
#
loop_
_entity.id
_entity.type
_entity.pdbx_description
1 polymer ?
#
loop_
_entity_poly.entity_id
_entity_poly.type
_entity_poly.pdbx_seq_one_letter_code
_entity_poly.pdbx_strand_id
1 'polypeptide(L)'
;MMEEEIKRWTARRKSALVLEIIQGKTTVAEASRAFDITPSEIETWVEEGKRGLENALRAKPEDVREQYERQLKELQEAYGEAMLELRARKKLASLLGKDET
;
A
#
# COMPACT_ATOMS: atom_id res chain seq x y z
N MET A 1 37.78 -11.29 -0.84
CA MET A 1 36.73 -10.33 -0.45
C MET A 1 35.56 -11.18 0.00
N MET A 2 35.26 -11.19 1.30
CA MET A 2 34.16 -12.02 1.81
C MET A 2 32.85 -11.45 1.28
N GLU A 3 32.19 -12.20 0.38
CA GLU A 3 30.76 -11.99 0.11
C GLU A 3 30.05 -12.17 1.44
N GLU A 4 29.54 -11.06 2.00
CA GLU A 4 28.67 -11.13 3.16
C GLU A 4 27.47 -11.99 2.78
N GLU A 5 27.48 -13.23 3.26
CA GLU A 5 26.37 -14.17 3.17
C GLU A 5 25.09 -13.44 3.58
N ILE A 6 24.20 -13.17 2.61
CA ILE A 6 23.03 -12.33 2.84
C ILE A 6 22.04 -13.12 3.71
N LYS A 7 22.12 -12.93 5.03
CA LYS A 7 21.24 -13.63 5.98
C LYS A 7 19.77 -13.18 5.94
N ARG A 8 19.45 -12.05 5.30
CA ARG A 8 18.07 -11.53 5.19
C ARG A 8 17.84 -10.65 3.96
N TRP A 9 16.82 -11.01 3.19
CA TRP A 9 16.29 -10.20 2.10
C TRP A 9 15.35 -9.12 2.63
N THR A 10 15.86 -7.90 2.75
CA THR A 10 15.04 -6.71 3.06
C THR A 10 14.49 -6.11 1.78
N ALA A 11 13.38 -5.36 1.87
CA ALA A 11 12.77 -4.69 0.72
C ALA A 11 13.78 -3.86 -0.09
N ARG A 12 14.68 -3.13 0.59
CA ARG A 12 15.72 -2.31 -0.03
C ARG A 12 16.77 -3.13 -0.81
N ARG A 13 17.19 -4.28 -0.27
CA ARG A 13 18.13 -5.17 -0.96
C ARG A 13 17.47 -5.85 -2.15
N LYS A 14 16.25 -6.36 -1.95
CA LYS A 14 15.40 -6.95 -3.00
C LYS A 14 15.26 -5.99 -4.19
N SER A 15 14.93 -4.72 -3.93
CA SER A 15 14.80 -3.70 -4.98
C SER A 15 16.13 -3.41 -5.68
N ALA A 16 17.25 -3.39 -4.96
CA ALA A 16 18.56 -3.14 -5.58
C ALA A 16 18.92 -4.27 -6.57
N LEU A 17 18.76 -5.53 -6.15
CA LEU A 17 19.00 -6.69 -7.02
C LEU A 17 18.08 -6.69 -8.25
N VAL A 18 16.78 -6.45 -8.05
CA VAL A 18 15.81 -6.37 -9.16
C VAL A 18 16.18 -5.26 -10.15
N LEU A 19 16.63 -4.10 -9.67
CA LEU A 19 17.07 -3.00 -10.54
C LEU A 19 18.32 -3.36 -11.34
N GLU A 20 19.30 -4.03 -10.74
CA GLU A 20 20.49 -4.50 -11.45
C GLU A 20 20.16 -5.49 -12.57
N ILE A 21 19.19 -6.38 -12.32
CA ILE A 21 18.69 -7.33 -13.32
C ILE A 21 17.97 -6.62 -14.46
N ILE A 22 17.07 -5.68 -14.14
CA ILE A 22 16.34 -4.90 -15.15
C ILE A 22 17.30 -4.04 -16.00
N GLN A 23 18.36 -3.51 -15.39
CA GLN A 23 19.40 -2.74 -16.07
C GLN A 23 20.40 -3.62 -16.85
N GLY A 24 20.30 -4.96 -16.76
CA GLY A 24 21.20 -5.89 -17.43
C GLY A 24 22.62 -5.96 -16.85
N LYS A 25 22.84 -5.45 -15.63
CA LYS A 25 24.14 -5.48 -14.93
C LYS A 25 24.46 -6.86 -14.36
N THR A 26 23.41 -7.62 -14.01
CA THR A 26 23.49 -9.01 -13.59
C THR A 26 22.33 -9.76 -14.22
N THR A 27 22.48 -11.06 -14.43
CA THR A 27 21.39 -11.94 -14.86
C THR A 27 20.75 -12.63 -13.66
N VAL A 28 19.53 -13.16 -13.85
CA VAL A 28 18.86 -14.02 -12.86
C VAL A 28 19.75 -15.21 -12.48
N ALA A 29 20.43 -15.82 -13.45
CA ALA A 29 21.29 -16.97 -13.22
C ALA A 29 22.55 -16.61 -12.41
N GLU A 30 23.16 -15.45 -12.66
CA GLU A 30 24.30 -14.96 -11.87
C GLU A 30 23.89 -14.61 -10.44
N ALA A 31 22.77 -13.91 -10.28
CA ALA A 31 22.21 -13.56 -8.98
C ALA A 31 21.82 -14.80 -8.16
N SER A 32 21.22 -15.80 -8.82
CA SER A 32 20.85 -17.07 -8.18
C SER A 32 22.08 -17.78 -7.61
N ARG A 33 23.17 -17.86 -8.38
CA ARG A 33 24.43 -18.47 -7.92
C ARG A 33 25.11 -17.67 -6.83
N ALA A 34 25.10 -16.34 -6.92
CA ALA A 34 25.80 -15.45 -5.98
C ALA A 34 25.13 -15.41 -4.60
N PHE A 35 23.80 -15.53 -4.55
CA PHE A 35 23.02 -15.35 -3.33
C PHE A 35 22.27 -16.59 -2.85
N ASP A 36 22.48 -17.74 -3.51
CA ASP A 36 21.81 -19.02 -3.24
C ASP A 36 20.27 -18.90 -3.17
N ILE A 37 19.71 -18.14 -4.12
CA ILE A 37 18.26 -17.96 -4.27
C ILE A 37 17.83 -18.72 -5.51
N THR A 38 16.66 -19.35 -5.46
CA THR A 38 16.11 -20.02 -6.64
C THR A 38 15.85 -19.01 -7.78
N PRO A 39 16.15 -19.36 -9.04
CA PRO A 39 15.87 -18.48 -10.18
C PRO A 39 14.41 -18.03 -10.23
N SER A 40 13.46 -18.92 -9.91
CA SER A 40 12.02 -18.63 -9.92
C SER A 40 11.60 -17.58 -8.88
N GLU A 41 12.25 -17.56 -7.72
CA GLU A 41 12.00 -16.54 -6.70
C GLU A 41 12.51 -15.17 -7.18
N ILE A 42 13.70 -15.10 -7.76
CA ILE A 42 14.24 -13.86 -8.35
C ILE A 42 13.35 -13.37 -9.50
N GLU A 43 12.90 -14.26 -10.38
CA GLU A 43 11.96 -13.94 -11.46
C GLU A 43 10.66 -13.34 -10.93
N THR A 44 10.10 -13.93 -9.87
CA THR A 44 8.92 -13.41 -9.17
C THR A 44 9.17 -11.99 -8.68
N TRP A 45 10.34 -11.73 -8.09
CA TRP A 45 10.69 -10.40 -7.58
C TRP A 45 10.83 -9.36 -8.69
N VAL A 46 11.40 -9.76 -9.83
CA VAL A 46 11.53 -8.91 -11.02
C VAL A 46 10.15 -8.58 -11.57
N GLU A 47 9.24 -9.55 -11.66
CA GLU A 47 7.88 -9.34 -12.14
C GLU A 47 7.07 -8.44 -11.19
N GLU A 48 7.15 -8.68 -9.88
CA GLU A 48 6.57 -7.80 -8.86
C GLU A 48 7.08 -6.36 -8.98
N GLY A 49 8.39 -6.19 -9.18
CA GLY A 49 9.03 -4.90 -9.37
C GLY A 49 8.54 -4.16 -10.61
N LYS A 50 8.43 -4.86 -11.75
CA LYS A 50 7.90 -4.30 -13.01
C LYS A 50 6.44 -3.87 -12.86
N ARG A 51 5.59 -4.73 -12.27
CA ARG A 51 4.19 -4.41 -12.00
C ARG A 51 4.04 -3.23 -11.04
N GLY A 52 4.88 -3.16 -10.01
CA GLY A 52 4.93 -2.04 -9.08
C GLY A 52 5.26 -0.72 -9.79
N LEU A 53 6.23 -0.75 -10.70
CA LEU A 53 6.59 0.40 -11.53
C LEU A 53 5.44 0.81 -12.46
N GLU A 54 4.81 -0.14 -13.16
CA GLU A 54 3.66 0.15 -14.03
C GLU A 54 2.51 0.78 -13.25
N ASN A 55 2.20 0.25 -12.06
CA ASN A 55 1.16 0.81 -11.20
C ASN A 55 1.51 2.22 -10.73
N ALA A 56 2.78 2.47 -10.36
CA ALA A 56 3.24 3.79 -9.95
C ALA A 56 3.20 4.81 -11.10
N LEU A 57 3.45 4.37 -12.34
CA LEU A 57 3.36 5.22 -13.53
C LEU A 57 1.92 5.43 -14.00
N ARG A 58 1.03 4.45 -13.77
CA ARG A 58 -0.41 4.55 -14.07
C ARG A 58 -1.14 5.42 -13.06
N ALA A 59 -0.79 5.30 -11.78
CA ALA A 59 -1.37 6.13 -10.73
C ALA A 59 -0.86 7.57 -10.90
N LYS A 60 -1.70 8.47 -11.42
CA LYS A 60 -1.42 9.90 -11.31
C LYS A 60 -1.48 10.27 -9.83
N PRO A 61 -0.42 10.86 -9.24
CA PRO A 61 -0.43 11.27 -7.84
C PRO A 61 -1.63 12.17 -7.51
N GLU A 62 -2.08 12.99 -8.46
CA GLU A 62 -3.27 13.83 -8.36
C GLU A 62 -4.55 12.99 -8.24
N ASP A 63 -4.72 11.94 -9.05
CA ASP A 63 -5.91 11.07 -9.02
C ASP A 63 -6.02 10.32 -7.68
N VAL A 64 -4.89 9.84 -7.14
CA VAL A 64 -4.88 9.12 -5.85
C VAL A 64 -5.23 10.07 -4.70
N ARG A 65 -4.64 11.28 -4.71
CA ARG A 65 -4.95 12.30 -3.71
C ARG A 65 -6.41 12.73 -3.79
N GLU A 66 -6.93 12.98 -4.99
CA GLU A 66 -8.32 13.37 -5.22
C GLU A 66 -9.30 12.27 -4.77
N GLN A 67 -8.97 10.99 -5.02
CA GLN A 67 -9.74 9.86 -4.51
C GLN A 67 -9.78 9.84 -2.98
N TYR A 68 -8.65 10.05 -2.30
CA TYR A 68 -8.62 10.12 -0.84
C TYR A 68 -9.38 11.34 -0.30
N GLU A 69 -9.24 12.51 -0.91
CA GLU A 69 -9.97 13.72 -0.53
C GLU A 69 -11.49 13.52 -0.71
N ARG A 70 -11.90 12.86 -1.80
CA ARG A 70 -13.31 12.49 -2.04
C ARG A 70 -13.83 11.51 -1.00
N GLN A 71 -13.10 10.44 -0.69
CA GLN A 71 -13.48 9.49 0.34
C GLN A 71 -13.59 10.13 1.72
N LEU A 72 -12.65 11.04 2.06
CA LEU A 72 -12.70 11.81 3.29
C LEU A 72 -13.94 12.70 3.35
N LYS A 73 -14.29 13.37 2.25
CA LYS A 73 -15.48 14.21 2.18
C LYS A 73 -16.77 13.40 2.35
N GLU A 74 -16.91 12.31 1.59
CA GLU A 74 -18.09 11.42 1.68
C GLU A 74 -18.24 10.84 3.10
N LEU A 75 -17.13 10.46 3.74
CA LEU A 75 -17.14 9.98 5.12
C LEU A 75 -17.51 11.08 6.13
N GLN A 76 -17.00 12.30 5.95
CA GLN A 76 -17.34 13.45 6.81
C GLN A 76 -18.81 13.83 6.69
N GLU A 77 -19.38 13.82 5.48
CA GLU A 77 -20.80 14.08 5.23
C GLU A 77 -21.68 13.02 5.92
N ALA A 78 -21.40 11.73 5.70
CA ALA A 78 -22.13 10.64 6.34
C ALA A 78 -22.05 10.70 7.88
N TYR A 79 -20.87 11.00 8.42
CA TYR A 79 -20.69 11.18 9.87
C TYR A 79 -21.48 12.39 10.39
N GLY A 80 -21.49 13.50 9.64
CA GLY A 80 -22.26 14.70 9.96
C GLY A 80 -23.77 14.44 10.00
N GLU A 81 -24.30 13.74 9.00
CA GLU A 81 -25.70 13.32 8.93
C GLU A 81 -26.08 12.43 10.12
N ALA A 82 -25.29 11.41 10.42
CA ALA A 82 -25.53 10.52 11.56
C ALA A 82 -25.52 11.28 12.90
N MET A 83 -24.62 12.25 13.06
CA MET A 83 -24.56 13.09 14.26
C MET A 83 -25.77 14.02 14.41
N LEU A 84 -26.26 14.57 13.30
CA LEU A 84 -27.48 15.39 13.30
C LEU A 84 -28.71 14.54 13.64
N GLU A 85 -28.82 13.35 13.06
CA GLU A 85 -29.91 12.42 13.38
C GLU A 85 -29.88 12.02 14.86
N LEU A 86 -28.70 11.70 15.41
CA LEU A 86 -28.54 11.39 16.83
C LEU A 86 -28.98 12.56 17.72
N ARG A 87 -28.59 13.80 17.38
CA ARG A 87 -29.02 14.99 18.13
C ARG A 87 -30.53 15.19 18.05
N ALA A 88 -31.13 15.02 16.87
CA ALA A 88 -32.58 15.15 16.70
C ALA A 88 -33.33 14.12 17.54
N ARG A 89 -32.89 12.86 17.52
CA ARG A 89 -33.46 11.78 18.35
C ARG A 89 -33.35 12.07 19.84
N LYS A 90 -32.19 12.52 20.32
CA LYS A 90 -32.00 12.92 21.73
C LYS A 90 -32.91 14.08 22.13
N LYS A 91 -33.03 15.10 21.28
CA LYS A 91 -33.91 16.24 21.55
C LYS A 91 -35.38 15.84 21.57
N LEU A 92 -35.80 14.97 20.67
CA LEU A 92 -37.16 14.41 20.66
C LEU A 92 -37.44 13.60 21.93
N ALA A 93 -36.50 12.75 22.36
CA ALA A 93 -36.64 11.96 23.59
C ALA A 93 -36.82 12.85 24.83
N SER A 94 -36.01 13.91 24.96
CA SER A 94 -36.13 14.91 26.03
C SER A 94 -37.46 15.65 26.00
N LEU A 95 -37.93 16.07 24.81
CA LEU A 95 -39.23 16.75 24.66
C LEU A 95 -40.43 15.83 24.97
N LEU A 96 -40.30 14.53 24.73
CA LEU A 96 -41.31 13.52 25.04
C LEU A 96 -41.26 13.04 26.50
N GLY A 97 -40.39 13.63 27.35
CA GLY A 97 -40.25 13.26 28.76
C GLY A 97 -39.75 11.83 28.98
N LYS A 98 -39.15 11.20 27.96
CA LYS A 98 -38.68 9.81 28.05
C LYS A 98 -37.36 9.64 28.81
N ASP A 99 -36.81 10.72 29.38
CA ASP A 99 -35.62 10.71 30.24
C ASP A 99 -35.96 10.44 31.72
N GLU A 100 -37.23 10.28 32.11
CA GLU A 100 -37.65 9.94 33.48
C GLU A 100 -38.22 8.50 33.59
N THR A 101 -37.36 7.49 33.39
CA THR A 101 -37.41 6.13 33.98
C THR A 101 -36.10 5.42 33.67
#